data_AF-A0A6M1RLY9-F1
#
_entry.id   AF-A0A6M1RLY9-F1
#
_cell.length_a   1.000
_cell.length_b   1.000
_cell.length_c   1.000
_cell.angle_alpha   90.00
_cell.angle_beta   90.00
_cell.angle_gamma   90.00
#
_symmetry.space_group_name_H-M   'P 1'
#
loop_
_entity.id
_entity.type
_entity.pdbx_description
1 polymer ?
#
loop_
_entity_poly.entity_id
_entity_poly.type
_entity_poly.pdbx_seq_one_letter_code
_entity_poly.pdbx_strand_id
1 'polypeptide(L)'
;MAKDDKDLPANTFDVSQLSGIEKASILLLSLTEQDAASIIRHLEPKQVQKVGSAMTQLADLNQDKVNAVHRAFLEDIQGYTAIGMGSEDFVRNALVAALGEDKANNLVDQIVLGSGSKGLDSLKWMDPRQVASIIINEHPQIQTIVLSYLEPEQSAVILSQFAERDALDLVMRIANLEEVQPAALHELNEIMEKQFAGQAGAQAAKIGGLKAAADIMNYMDNALESALMEQIGQNDEEMASQIQDLMFVFDNLADVDDRGIQAILKDVPQEALLKALKGAEEGLRDKILGNMSKRAAEMLQDDLEAMGPIRVADVEAAQKEILSVARKLADAGEIMLASGGADEFL
;
A
#
# COMPACT_ATOMS: atom_id res chain seq x y z
N MET A 1 -36.85 -13.42 -57.67
CA MET A 1 -36.85 -14.81 -57.16
C MET A 1 -35.88 -14.81 -55.99
N ALA A 2 -36.35 -14.60 -54.76
CA ALA A 2 -37.11 -15.53 -53.91
C ALA A 2 -36.25 -16.72 -53.43
N LYS A 3 -35.96 -16.66 -52.12
CA LYS A 3 -35.75 -17.74 -51.13
C LYS A 3 -34.59 -18.71 -51.34
N ASP A 4 -33.74 -18.81 -50.32
CA ASP A 4 -33.82 -19.94 -49.39
C ASP A 4 -33.18 -19.59 -48.04
N ASP A 5 -33.95 -18.88 -47.22
CA ASP A 5 -33.86 -18.94 -45.76
C ASP A 5 -34.80 -20.05 -45.30
N LYS A 6 -34.25 -21.21 -44.94
CA LYS A 6 -34.96 -22.28 -44.23
C LYS A 6 -33.96 -23.05 -43.37
N ASP A 7 -33.91 -22.67 -42.09
CA ASP A 7 -34.19 -23.61 -40.99
C ASP A 7 -34.18 -22.86 -39.65
N LEU A 8 -35.33 -22.34 -39.26
CA LEU A 8 -35.64 -22.02 -37.87
C LEU A 8 -36.95 -22.74 -37.54
N PRO A 9 -36.99 -23.62 -36.52
CA PRO A 9 -38.19 -24.35 -36.19
C PRO A 9 -39.27 -23.38 -35.69
N ALA A 10 -40.45 -23.56 -36.27
CA ALA A 10 -41.68 -22.86 -35.96
C ALA A 10 -42.15 -23.22 -34.56
N ASN A 11 -42.12 -22.26 -33.62
CA ASN A 11 -43.25 -21.84 -32.75
C ASN A 11 -42.81 -20.77 -31.73
N THR A 12 -42.28 -19.63 -32.16
CA THR A 12 -41.91 -18.56 -31.22
C THR A 12 -43.16 -17.82 -30.75
N PHE A 13 -43.54 -17.99 -29.49
CA PHE A 13 -44.59 -17.21 -28.86
C PHE A 13 -44.27 -15.71 -28.90
N ASP A 14 -45.24 -14.87 -29.29
CA ASP A 14 -45.07 -13.43 -29.38
C ASP A 14 -45.15 -12.78 -27.99
N VAL A 15 -44.01 -12.31 -27.49
CA VAL A 15 -43.83 -11.72 -26.15
C VAL A 15 -44.55 -10.36 -26.00
N SER A 16 -44.92 -9.70 -27.11
CA SER A 16 -45.66 -8.43 -27.08
C SER A 16 -47.08 -8.58 -26.52
N GLN A 17 -47.61 -9.81 -26.49
CA GLN A 17 -48.94 -10.12 -25.94
C GLN A 17 -48.97 -10.18 -24.41
N LEU A 18 -47.80 -10.18 -23.75
CA LEU A 18 -47.69 -10.22 -22.29
C LEU A 18 -47.46 -8.83 -21.72
N SER A 19 -48.12 -8.53 -20.60
CA SER A 19 -47.84 -7.35 -19.80
C SER A 19 -46.50 -7.47 -19.09
N GLY A 20 -45.88 -6.35 -18.71
CA GLY A 20 -44.62 -6.34 -17.96
C GLY A 20 -44.69 -7.13 -16.63
N ILE A 21 -45.85 -7.14 -15.99
CA ILE A 21 -46.09 -7.89 -14.75
C ILE A 21 -46.09 -9.40 -15.02
N GLU A 22 -46.72 -9.83 -16.13
CA GLU A 22 -46.71 -11.24 -16.53
C GLU A 22 -45.31 -11.70 -16.93
N LYS A 23 -44.56 -10.88 -17.69
CA LYS A 23 -43.17 -11.17 -18.04
C LYS A 23 -42.29 -11.33 -16.80
N ALA A 24 -42.38 -10.40 -15.85
CA ALA A 24 -41.64 -10.48 -14.58
C ALA A 24 -42.02 -11.71 -13.75
N SER A 25 -43.30 -12.08 -13.74
CA SER A 25 -43.79 -13.25 -13.01
C SER A 25 -43.29 -14.56 -13.62
N ILE A 26 -43.27 -14.66 -14.96
CA ILE A 26 -42.72 -15.81 -15.68
C ILE A 26 -41.21 -15.94 -15.43
N LEU A 27 -40.49 -14.82 -15.43
CA LEU A 27 -39.06 -14.80 -15.14
C LEU A 27 -38.78 -15.28 -13.71
N LEU A 28 -39.49 -14.76 -12.71
CA LEU A 28 -39.31 -15.17 -11.31
C LEU A 28 -39.65 -16.65 -11.07
N LEU A 29 -40.67 -17.18 -11.74
CA LEU A 29 -41.03 -18.61 -11.67
C LEU A 29 -39.99 -19.54 -12.33
N SER A 30 -39.13 -19.00 -13.19
CA SER A 30 -38.06 -19.76 -13.85
C SER A 30 -36.75 -19.81 -13.04
N LEU A 31 -36.66 -19.06 -11.94
CA LEU A 31 -35.50 -18.99 -11.06
C LEU A 31 -35.63 -19.95 -9.88
N THR A 32 -34.52 -20.17 -9.17
CA THR A 32 -34.58 -20.87 -7.88
C THR A 32 -35.29 -20.00 -6.82
N GLU A 33 -35.83 -20.62 -5.78
CA GLU A 33 -36.51 -19.90 -4.69
C GLU A 33 -35.60 -18.84 -4.04
N GLN A 34 -34.30 -19.12 -3.92
CA GLN A 34 -33.32 -18.20 -3.34
C GLN A 34 -33.07 -16.99 -4.23
N ASP A 35 -32.90 -17.20 -5.53
CA ASP A 35 -32.66 -16.14 -6.50
C ASP A 35 -33.89 -15.25 -6.65
N ALA A 36 -35.08 -15.85 -6.78
CA ALA A 36 -36.34 -15.10 -6.83
C ALA A 36 -36.55 -14.27 -5.55
N ALA A 37 -36.24 -14.83 -4.36
CA ALA A 37 -36.34 -14.09 -3.10
C ALA A 37 -35.40 -12.89 -3.04
N SER A 38 -34.18 -13.00 -3.59
CA SER A 38 -33.24 -11.89 -3.66
C SER A 38 -33.78 -10.71 -4.49
N ILE A 39 -34.46 -11.00 -5.60
CA ILE A 39 -35.06 -9.98 -6.47
C ILE A 39 -36.29 -9.37 -5.78
N ILE A 40 -37.15 -10.19 -5.18
CA ILE A 40 -38.38 -9.74 -4.50
C ILE A 40 -38.08 -8.77 -3.35
N ARG A 41 -36.95 -8.93 -2.65
CA ARG A 41 -36.53 -8.01 -1.57
C ARG A 41 -36.30 -6.57 -2.03
N HIS A 42 -36.02 -6.36 -3.31
CA HIS A 42 -35.78 -5.04 -3.89
C HIS A 42 -37.05 -4.38 -4.44
N LEU A 43 -38.19 -5.06 -4.38
CA LEU A 43 -39.48 -4.56 -4.87
C LEU A 43 -40.29 -3.88 -3.76
N GLU A 44 -41.05 -2.85 -4.12
CA GLU A 44 -41.99 -2.22 -3.18
C GLU A 44 -43.14 -3.17 -2.81
N PRO A 45 -43.74 -3.05 -1.62
CA PRO A 45 -44.84 -3.94 -1.18
C PRO A 45 -46.00 -4.05 -2.17
N LYS A 46 -46.36 -2.95 -2.86
CA LYS A 46 -47.41 -2.93 -3.89
C LYS A 46 -47.02 -3.69 -5.16
N GLN A 47 -45.73 -3.72 -5.51
CA GLN A 47 -45.20 -4.46 -6.66
C GLN A 47 -45.12 -5.95 -6.34
N VAL A 48 -44.65 -6.31 -5.14
CA VAL A 48 -44.66 -7.69 -4.64
C VAL A 48 -46.06 -8.29 -4.69
N GLN A 49 -47.08 -7.54 -4.26
CA GLN A 49 -48.47 -8.01 -4.30
C GLN A 49 -48.97 -8.24 -5.74
N LYS A 50 -48.65 -7.34 -6.67
CA LYS A 50 -49.05 -7.47 -8.09
C LYS A 50 -48.37 -8.66 -8.77
N VAL A 51 -47.06 -8.80 -8.58
CA VAL A 51 -46.26 -9.88 -9.16
C VAL A 51 -46.63 -11.22 -8.53
N GLY A 52 -46.75 -11.29 -7.20
CA GLY A 52 -47.18 -12.50 -6.50
C GLY A 52 -48.58 -12.96 -6.91
N SER A 53 -49.54 -12.04 -7.07
CA SER A 53 -50.87 -12.39 -7.59
C SER A 53 -50.80 -12.94 -9.02
N ALA A 54 -49.98 -12.34 -9.89
CA ALA A 54 -49.81 -12.81 -11.26
C ALA A 54 -49.12 -14.18 -11.31
N MET A 55 -48.11 -14.44 -10.48
CA MET A 55 -47.44 -15.75 -10.37
C MET A 55 -48.42 -16.87 -10.01
N THR A 56 -49.41 -16.60 -9.15
CA THR A 56 -50.43 -17.61 -8.79
C THR A 56 -51.49 -17.84 -9.87
N GLN A 57 -51.74 -16.86 -10.74
CA GLN A 57 -52.73 -16.95 -11.82
C GLN A 57 -52.16 -17.60 -13.10
N LEU A 58 -50.83 -17.62 -13.24
CA LEU A 58 -50.11 -18.25 -14.34
C LEU A 58 -50.02 -19.77 -14.11
N ALA A 59 -51.14 -20.46 -14.29
CA ALA A 59 -51.25 -21.91 -14.07
C ALA A 59 -50.75 -22.78 -15.24
N ASP A 60 -50.50 -22.19 -16.42
CA ASP A 60 -50.16 -22.94 -17.64
C ASP A 60 -49.03 -22.26 -18.42
N LEU A 61 -47.79 -22.56 -18.03
CA LEU A 61 -46.57 -22.06 -18.65
C LEU A 61 -46.08 -23.06 -19.71
N ASN A 62 -46.39 -22.79 -20.98
CA ASN A 62 -45.75 -23.50 -22.09
C ASN A 62 -44.27 -23.10 -22.18
N GLN A 63 -43.40 -24.06 -22.45
CA GLN A 63 -41.95 -23.87 -22.62
C GLN A 63 -41.62 -22.80 -23.67
N ASP A 64 -42.44 -22.69 -24.72
CA ASP A 64 -42.31 -21.64 -25.74
C ASP A 64 -42.49 -20.22 -25.18
N LYS A 65 -43.42 -20.05 -24.21
CA LYS A 65 -43.65 -18.75 -23.56
C LYS A 65 -42.49 -18.36 -22.67
N VAL A 66 -41.94 -19.32 -21.90
CA VAL A 66 -40.81 -19.09 -21.00
C VAL A 66 -39.57 -18.70 -21.80
N ASN A 67 -39.25 -19.46 -22.85
CA ASN A 67 -38.10 -19.18 -23.73
C ASN A 67 -38.22 -17.82 -24.41
N ALA A 68 -39.43 -17.44 -24.82
CA ALA A 68 -39.66 -16.14 -25.45
C ALA A 68 -39.46 -14.99 -24.44
N VAL A 69 -39.95 -15.12 -23.21
CA VAL A 69 -39.72 -14.14 -22.13
C VAL A 69 -38.25 -14.02 -21.77
N HIS A 70 -37.51 -15.13 -21.68
CA HIS A 70 -36.06 -15.11 -21.43
C HIS A 70 -35.30 -14.38 -22.53
N ARG A 71 -35.64 -14.62 -23.80
CA ARG A 71 -35.01 -13.93 -24.94
C ARG A 71 -35.26 -12.43 -24.88
N ALA A 72 -36.51 -12.02 -24.67
CA ALA A 72 -36.86 -10.61 -24.54
C ALA A 72 -36.14 -9.94 -23.37
N PHE A 73 -36.02 -10.62 -22.22
CA PHE A 73 -35.27 -10.13 -21.08
C PHE A 73 -33.77 -9.95 -21.37
N LEU A 74 -33.16 -10.90 -22.08
CA LEU A 74 -31.76 -10.79 -22.51
C LEU A 74 -31.56 -9.66 -23.52
N GLU A 75 -32.48 -9.47 -24.47
CA GLU A 75 -32.45 -8.35 -25.42
C GLU A 75 -32.64 -6.99 -24.71
N ASP A 76 -33.57 -6.90 -23.75
CA ASP A 76 -33.79 -5.69 -22.95
C ASP A 76 -32.56 -5.38 -22.08
N ILE A 77 -31.97 -6.39 -21.41
CA ILE A 77 -30.72 -6.24 -20.67
C ILE A 77 -29.59 -5.83 -21.59
N GLN A 78 -29.52 -6.32 -22.83
CA GLN A 78 -28.48 -5.88 -23.77
C GLN A 78 -28.53 -4.36 -24.04
N GLY A 79 -29.72 -3.76 -23.97
CA GLY A 79 -29.91 -2.30 -24.04
C GLY A 79 -29.49 -1.55 -22.76
N TYR A 80 -29.50 -2.22 -21.61
CA TYR A 80 -29.02 -1.70 -20.32
C TYR A 80 -27.56 -2.08 -20.02
N THR A 81 -26.99 -3.07 -20.70
CA THR A 81 -25.56 -3.38 -20.70
C THR A 81 -24.85 -2.37 -21.59
N ALA A 82 -24.82 -1.12 -21.12
CA ALA A 82 -23.54 -0.45 -21.14
C ALA A 82 -22.55 -1.41 -20.47
N ILE A 83 -21.53 -1.81 -21.23
CA ILE A 83 -20.40 -2.66 -20.85
C ILE A 83 -19.62 -2.14 -19.60
N GLY A 84 -20.15 -1.13 -18.89
CA GLY A 84 -19.54 -0.44 -17.75
C GLY A 84 -20.32 -0.44 -16.43
N MET A 85 -21.42 -1.19 -16.25
CA MET A 85 -22.04 -1.34 -14.91
C MET A 85 -22.15 -2.82 -14.52
N GLY A 86 -21.25 -3.28 -13.65
CA GLY A 86 -21.23 -4.63 -13.07
C GLY A 86 -20.16 -5.58 -13.63
N SER A 87 -19.44 -5.19 -14.68
CA SER A 87 -18.24 -5.93 -15.15
C SER A 87 -17.13 -5.91 -14.10
N GLU A 88 -17.06 -4.87 -13.26
CA GLU A 88 -16.05 -4.74 -12.20
C GLU A 88 -16.18 -5.81 -11.14
N ASP A 89 -17.39 -6.06 -10.62
CA ASP A 89 -17.62 -7.08 -9.59
C ASP A 89 -17.42 -8.49 -10.16
N PHE A 90 -17.83 -8.72 -11.40
CA PHE A 90 -17.61 -9.99 -12.08
C PHE A 90 -16.10 -10.23 -12.32
N VAL A 91 -15.38 -9.24 -12.85
CA VAL A 91 -13.93 -9.30 -13.08
C VAL A 91 -13.19 -9.43 -11.75
N ARG A 92 -13.63 -8.72 -10.70
CA ARG A 92 -13.10 -8.85 -9.33
C ARG A 92 -13.24 -10.26 -8.81
N ASN A 93 -14.45 -10.80 -8.82
CA ASN A 93 -14.71 -12.15 -8.32
C ASN A 93 -13.99 -13.23 -9.14
N ALA A 94 -13.91 -13.07 -10.47
CA ALA A 94 -13.17 -13.98 -11.34
C ALA A 94 -11.65 -13.93 -11.10
N LEU A 95 -11.07 -12.74 -10.94
CA LEU A 95 -9.65 -12.57 -10.63
C LEU A 95 -9.31 -13.09 -9.23
N VAL A 96 -10.17 -12.84 -8.22
CA VAL A 96 -10.00 -13.34 -6.84
C VAL A 96 -10.01 -14.87 -6.84
N ALA A 97 -10.96 -15.49 -7.54
CA ALA A 97 -11.05 -16.94 -7.65
C ALA A 97 -9.84 -17.58 -8.37
N ALA A 98 -9.25 -16.89 -9.34
CA ALA A 98 -8.14 -17.41 -10.14
C ALA A 98 -6.75 -17.16 -9.53
N LEU A 99 -6.56 -16.05 -8.80
CA LEU A 99 -5.23 -15.56 -8.40
C LEU A 99 -5.06 -15.37 -6.88
N GLY A 100 -6.15 -15.48 -6.11
CA GLY A 100 -6.19 -15.16 -4.68
C GLY A 100 -6.47 -13.68 -4.42
N GLU A 101 -7.02 -13.38 -3.24
CA GLU A 101 -7.54 -12.05 -2.85
C GLU A 101 -6.50 -10.93 -3.03
N ASP A 102 -5.26 -11.16 -2.58
CA ASP A 102 -4.20 -10.14 -2.58
C ASP A 102 -3.74 -9.74 -3.99
N LYS A 103 -3.63 -10.69 -4.91
CA LYS A 103 -3.18 -10.43 -6.30
C LYS A 103 -4.30 -9.88 -7.17
N ALA A 104 -5.52 -10.35 -6.91
CA ALA A 104 -6.70 -9.92 -7.64
C ALA A 104 -7.07 -8.48 -7.30
N ASN A 105 -7.05 -8.08 -6.03
CA ASN A 105 -7.39 -6.70 -5.65
C ASN A 105 -6.47 -5.68 -6.32
N ASN A 106 -5.16 -5.94 -6.38
CA ASN A 106 -4.22 -5.08 -7.10
C ASN A 106 -4.50 -4.98 -8.61
N LEU A 107 -4.86 -6.09 -9.26
CA LEU A 107 -5.17 -6.11 -10.70
C LEU A 107 -6.54 -5.48 -11.02
N VAL A 108 -7.52 -5.70 -10.14
CA VAL A 108 -8.86 -5.12 -10.28
C VAL A 108 -8.80 -3.62 -10.12
N ASP A 109 -8.05 -3.12 -9.14
CA ASP A 109 -7.85 -1.69 -8.93
C ASP A 109 -7.06 -1.05 -10.10
N GLN A 110 -6.31 -1.84 -10.88
CA GLN A 110 -5.65 -1.42 -12.11
C GLN A 110 -6.59 -1.41 -13.34
N ILE A 111 -7.57 -2.33 -13.39
CA ILE A 111 -8.49 -2.51 -14.53
C ILE A 111 -9.75 -1.62 -14.41
N VAL A 112 -10.31 -1.47 -13.21
CA VAL A 112 -11.54 -0.72 -12.91
C VAL A 112 -11.36 0.79 -13.11
N LEU A 113 -10.18 1.31 -12.81
CA LEU A 113 -9.89 2.74 -12.81
C LEU A 113 -9.37 3.29 -14.14
N GLY A 114 -9.85 2.73 -15.26
CA GLY A 114 -9.63 3.14 -16.65
C GLY A 114 -8.77 4.40 -16.85
N SER A 115 -7.48 4.18 -17.11
CA SER A 115 -6.54 4.89 -18.01
C SER A 115 -6.64 6.40 -18.29
N GLY A 116 -7.30 7.23 -17.46
CA GLY A 116 -7.46 8.66 -17.80
C GLY A 116 -7.63 9.67 -16.67
N SER A 117 -8.05 9.28 -15.46
CA SER A 117 -8.40 10.27 -14.40
C SER A 117 -7.60 10.17 -13.11
N LYS A 118 -6.94 9.03 -12.82
CA LYS A 118 -6.21 8.83 -11.55
C LYS A 118 -5.09 9.86 -11.32
N GLY A 119 -4.32 10.18 -12.36
CA GLY A 119 -3.18 11.09 -12.23
C GLY A 119 -3.61 12.49 -11.79
N LEU A 120 -4.59 13.05 -12.47
CA LEU A 120 -5.14 14.38 -12.23
C LEU A 120 -5.89 14.50 -10.90
N ASP A 121 -6.73 13.51 -10.56
CA ASP A 121 -7.47 13.53 -9.29
C ASP A 121 -6.55 13.38 -8.08
N SER A 122 -5.42 12.68 -8.23
CA SER A 122 -4.42 12.57 -7.16
C SER A 122 -3.77 13.92 -6.83
N LEU A 123 -3.58 14.80 -7.83
CA LEU A 123 -2.98 16.12 -7.63
C LEU A 123 -3.82 17.04 -6.72
N LYS A 124 -5.15 16.86 -6.67
CA LYS A 124 -6.04 17.63 -5.78
C LYS A 124 -5.74 17.42 -4.29
N TRP A 125 -5.19 16.25 -3.95
CA TRP A 125 -4.91 15.86 -2.56
C TRP A 125 -3.42 16.02 -2.20
N MET A 126 -2.58 16.38 -3.17
CA MET A 126 -1.14 16.56 -2.98
C MET A 126 -0.78 17.95 -2.48
N ASP A 127 0.31 18.06 -1.72
CA ASP A 127 0.83 19.34 -1.28
C ASP A 127 1.18 20.23 -2.48
N PRO A 128 0.75 21.52 -2.51
CA PRO A 128 0.96 22.40 -3.66
C PRO A 128 2.43 22.53 -4.09
N ARG A 129 3.39 22.47 -3.16
CA ARG A 129 4.82 22.56 -3.49
C ARG A 129 5.33 21.31 -4.18
N GLN A 130 4.80 20.14 -3.80
CA GLN A 130 5.13 18.88 -4.47
C GLN A 130 4.56 18.88 -5.89
N VAL A 131 3.32 19.34 -6.07
CA VAL A 131 2.73 19.49 -7.40
C VAL A 131 3.58 20.43 -8.26
N ALA A 132 4.00 21.58 -7.73
CA ALA A 132 4.89 22.50 -8.44
C ALA A 132 6.19 21.82 -8.88
N SER A 133 6.84 21.04 -8.01
CA SER A 133 8.08 20.33 -8.35
C SER A 133 7.93 19.30 -9.47
N ILE A 134 6.74 18.70 -9.60
CA ILE A 134 6.43 17.74 -10.66
C ILE A 134 6.27 18.47 -12.00
N ILE A 135 5.54 19.58 -12.01
CA ILE A 135 5.15 20.23 -13.28
C ILE A 135 6.15 21.29 -13.76
N ILE A 136 7.09 21.77 -12.94
CA ILE A 136 7.97 22.90 -13.27
C ILE A 136 8.85 22.66 -14.50
N ASN A 137 9.23 21.41 -14.75
CA ASN A 137 10.04 21.01 -15.90
C ASN A 137 9.20 20.52 -17.10
N GLU A 138 7.88 20.47 -16.95
CA GLU A 138 6.97 20.02 -18.00
C GLU A 138 6.68 21.10 -19.03
N HIS A 139 6.12 20.70 -20.17
CA HIS A 139 5.76 21.65 -21.21
C HIS A 139 4.70 22.66 -20.72
N PRO A 140 4.76 23.95 -21.11
CA PRO A 140 3.82 24.99 -20.63
C PRO A 140 2.34 24.64 -20.84
N GLN A 141 2.02 23.82 -21.84
CA GLN A 141 0.67 23.32 -22.06
C GLN A 141 0.19 22.39 -20.93
N ILE A 142 1.05 21.50 -20.44
CA ILE A 142 0.74 20.58 -19.34
C ILE A 142 0.60 21.36 -18.03
N GLN A 143 1.51 22.31 -17.77
CA GLN A 143 1.41 23.24 -16.64
C GLN A 143 0.09 24.00 -16.63
N THR A 144 -0.32 24.53 -17.80
CA THR A 144 -1.60 25.24 -17.99
C THR A 144 -2.79 24.33 -17.69
N ILE A 145 -2.79 23.09 -18.18
CA ILE A 145 -3.89 22.12 -17.95
C ILE A 145 -4.00 21.76 -16.47
N VAL A 146 -2.88 21.47 -15.81
CA VAL A 146 -2.85 21.16 -14.36
C VAL A 146 -3.38 22.33 -13.55
N LEU A 147 -2.87 23.55 -13.79
CA LEU A 147 -3.31 24.75 -13.07
C LEU A 147 -4.77 25.11 -13.32
N SER A 148 -5.32 24.77 -14.49
CA SER A 148 -6.73 24.97 -14.83
C SER A 148 -7.66 23.91 -14.23
N TYR A 149 -7.09 22.77 -13.81
CA TYR A 149 -7.85 21.64 -13.25
C TYR A 149 -7.90 21.64 -11.72
N LEU A 150 -6.90 22.24 -11.06
CA LEU A 150 -6.80 22.32 -9.60
C LEU A 150 -7.61 23.48 -9.01
N GLU A 151 -7.87 23.41 -7.71
CA GLU A 151 -8.58 24.46 -6.97
C GLU A 151 -7.81 25.79 -7.02
N PRO A 152 -8.49 26.95 -7.13
CA PRO A 152 -7.84 28.25 -7.31
C PRO A 152 -6.78 28.58 -6.25
N GLU A 153 -7.01 28.20 -4.99
CA GLU A 153 -6.05 28.43 -3.90
C GLU A 153 -4.77 27.60 -4.09
N GLN A 154 -4.90 26.33 -4.50
CA GLN A 154 -3.78 25.44 -4.75
C GLN A 154 -2.97 25.92 -5.96
N SER A 155 -3.65 26.29 -7.06
CA SER A 155 -3.02 26.84 -8.27
C SER A 155 -2.26 28.13 -8.00
N ALA A 156 -2.77 29.01 -7.13
CA ALA A 156 -2.06 30.24 -6.75
C ALA A 156 -0.73 29.97 -6.02
N VAL A 157 -0.71 28.97 -5.12
CA VAL A 157 0.51 28.56 -4.40
C VAL A 157 1.51 27.88 -5.33
N ILE A 158 1.03 27.10 -6.29
CA ILE A 158 1.86 26.47 -7.32
C ILE A 158 2.49 27.55 -8.22
N LEU A 159 1.68 28.50 -8.73
CA LEU A 159 2.15 29.61 -9.56
C LEU A 159 3.22 30.46 -8.87
N SER A 160 3.17 30.61 -7.54
CA SER A 160 4.18 31.35 -6.79
C SER A 160 5.57 30.69 -6.78
N GLN A 161 5.69 29.44 -7.22
CA GLN A 161 6.98 28.74 -7.35
C GLN A 161 7.64 28.96 -8.72
N PHE A 162 6.91 29.52 -9.69
CA PHE A 162 7.43 29.83 -11.02
C PHE A 162 8.12 31.19 -11.06
N ALA A 163 9.05 31.39 -11.99
CA ALA A 163 9.62 32.70 -12.25
C ALA A 163 8.54 33.65 -12.79
N GLU A 164 8.61 34.94 -12.44
CA GLU A 164 7.58 35.94 -12.74
C GLU A 164 7.20 36.02 -14.23
N ARG A 165 8.19 35.84 -15.12
CA ARG A 165 7.98 35.80 -16.57
C ARG A 165 7.15 34.59 -17.02
N ASP A 166 7.43 33.43 -16.46
CA ASP A 166 6.81 32.17 -16.88
C ASP A 166 5.41 32.04 -16.23
N ALA A 167 5.24 32.52 -15.01
CA ALA A 167 3.93 32.65 -14.37
C ALA A 167 2.96 33.54 -15.17
N LEU A 168 3.45 34.66 -15.72
CA LEU A 168 2.67 35.53 -16.58
C LEU A 168 2.24 34.82 -17.88
N ASP A 169 3.14 34.08 -18.52
CA ASP A 169 2.82 33.31 -19.73
C ASP A 169 1.76 32.23 -19.46
N LEU A 170 1.88 31.51 -18.33
CA LEU A 170 0.92 30.50 -17.91
C LEU A 170 -0.46 31.11 -17.65
N VAL A 171 -0.56 32.22 -16.92
CA VAL A 171 -1.85 32.89 -16.66
C VAL A 171 -2.51 33.35 -17.96
N MET A 172 -1.73 33.89 -18.90
CA MET A 172 -2.24 34.28 -20.23
C MET A 172 -2.76 33.07 -21.03
N ARG A 173 -2.12 31.90 -20.91
CA ARG A 173 -2.59 30.66 -21.53
C ARG A 173 -3.86 30.12 -20.89
N ILE A 174 -3.93 30.12 -19.56
CA ILE A 174 -5.14 29.71 -18.80
C ILE A 174 -6.33 30.59 -19.21
N ALA A 175 -6.13 31.91 -19.35
CA ALA A 175 -7.18 32.85 -19.74
C ALA A 175 -7.70 32.63 -21.17
N ASN A 176 -6.92 32.02 -22.06
CA ASN A 176 -7.28 31.74 -23.45
C ASN A 176 -7.57 30.25 -23.70
N LEU A 177 -7.69 29.44 -22.65
CA LEU A 177 -7.90 27.99 -22.76
C LEU A 177 -9.39 27.70 -23.04
N GLU A 178 -9.73 27.35 -24.28
CA GLU A 178 -11.12 27.03 -24.69
C GLU A 178 -11.42 25.52 -24.65
N GLU A 179 -10.51 24.69 -25.18
CA GLU A 179 -10.64 23.23 -25.19
C GLU A 179 -9.29 22.57 -24.90
N VAL A 180 -9.32 21.51 -24.08
CA VAL A 180 -8.13 20.69 -23.78
C VAL A 180 -8.11 19.50 -24.73
N GLN A 181 -7.04 19.39 -25.52
CA GLN A 181 -6.89 18.27 -26.45
C GLN A 181 -6.70 16.94 -25.69
N PRO A 182 -7.38 15.85 -26.09
CA PRO A 182 -7.25 14.53 -25.45
C PRO A 182 -5.80 14.01 -25.38
N ALA A 183 -4.96 14.36 -26.35
CA ALA A 183 -3.55 13.99 -26.37
C ALA A 183 -2.76 14.57 -25.19
N ALA A 184 -3.05 15.82 -24.78
CA ALA A 184 -2.37 16.45 -23.66
C ALA A 184 -2.83 15.89 -22.30
N LEU A 185 -4.08 15.41 -22.20
CA LEU A 185 -4.56 14.67 -21.03
C LEU A 185 -3.90 13.30 -20.93
N HIS A 186 -3.66 12.63 -22.06
CA HIS A 186 -2.95 11.36 -22.08
C HIS A 186 -1.49 11.53 -21.65
N GLU A 187 -0.79 12.54 -22.18
CA GLU A 187 0.59 12.88 -21.80
C GLU A 187 0.70 13.22 -20.31
N LEU A 188 -0.25 13.97 -19.76
CA LEU A 188 -0.31 14.25 -18.33
C LEU A 188 -0.49 12.97 -17.51
N ASN A 189 -1.35 12.03 -17.94
CA ASN A 189 -1.49 10.76 -17.25
C ASN A 189 -0.20 9.92 -17.32
N GLU A 190 0.52 9.91 -18.44
CA GLU A 190 1.83 9.24 -18.51
C GLU A 190 2.87 9.87 -17.59
N ILE A 191 2.90 11.20 -17.48
CA ILE A 191 3.78 11.91 -16.54
C ILE A 191 3.42 11.52 -15.11
N MET A 192 2.13 11.53 -14.76
CA MET A 192 1.67 11.13 -13.44
C MET A 192 1.96 9.65 -13.17
N GLU A 193 1.79 8.75 -14.13
CA GLU A 193 2.14 7.33 -13.98
C GLU A 193 3.65 7.14 -13.81
N LYS A 194 4.51 7.88 -14.53
CA LYS A 194 5.97 7.83 -14.35
C LYS A 194 6.39 8.38 -12.99
N GLN A 195 5.79 9.49 -12.56
CA GLN A 195 6.07 10.10 -11.26
C GLN A 195 5.51 9.27 -10.12
N PHE A 196 4.34 8.64 -10.25
CA PHE A 196 3.79 7.70 -9.28
C PHE A 196 4.40 6.31 -9.34
N ALA A 197 4.93 5.85 -10.47
CA ALA A 197 5.78 4.65 -10.52
C ALA A 197 7.13 4.93 -9.85
N GLY A 198 7.67 6.15 -10.02
CA GLY A 198 8.80 6.66 -9.25
C GLY A 198 8.49 6.90 -7.77
N GLN A 199 7.25 7.32 -7.44
CA GLN A 199 6.79 7.61 -6.08
C GLN A 199 6.05 6.45 -5.39
N ALA A 200 5.77 5.34 -6.06
CA ALA A 200 5.51 4.05 -5.42
C ALA A 200 6.78 3.59 -4.66
N GLY A 201 7.95 4.15 -5.02
CA GLY A 201 9.15 4.15 -4.19
C GLY A 201 9.23 5.27 -3.14
N ALA A 202 8.43 6.34 -3.23
CA ALA A 202 8.45 7.50 -2.32
C ALA A 202 7.38 7.46 -1.21
N GLN A 203 6.36 6.60 -1.34
CA GLN A 203 5.60 6.05 -0.22
C GLN A 203 5.80 4.54 -0.09
N ALA A 204 6.99 4.04 -0.44
CA ALA A 204 7.46 2.88 0.27
C ALA A 204 7.42 3.26 1.76
N ALA A 205 6.67 2.51 2.58
CA ALA A 205 7.08 2.34 3.97
C ALA A 205 8.60 2.22 3.95
N LYS A 206 9.34 2.96 4.79
CA LYS A 206 10.81 2.87 4.87
C LYS A 206 11.22 1.40 5.06
N ILE A 207 11.31 0.65 3.97
CA ILE A 207 11.65 -0.76 3.86
C ILE A 207 12.92 -0.69 3.04
N GLY A 208 14.05 -0.73 3.76
CA GLY A 208 15.35 -0.44 3.18
C GLY A 208 15.94 0.88 3.66
N GLY A 209 17.25 0.85 3.84
CA GLY A 209 18.08 1.90 4.43
C GLY A 209 19.28 1.26 5.13
N LEU A 210 20.14 2.09 5.71
CA LEU A 210 21.34 1.65 6.43
C LEU A 210 21.01 0.58 7.51
N LYS A 211 19.82 0.67 8.13
CA LYS A 211 19.35 -0.30 9.13
C LYS A 211 19.00 -1.66 8.53
N ALA A 212 18.27 -1.69 7.42
CA ALA A 212 17.95 -2.94 6.73
C ALA A 212 19.21 -3.58 6.11
N ALA A 213 20.14 -2.75 5.62
CA ALA A 213 21.45 -3.22 5.16
C ALA A 213 22.22 -3.86 6.31
N ALA A 214 22.30 -3.19 7.47
CA ALA A 214 22.92 -3.75 8.67
C ALA A 214 22.24 -5.04 9.14
N ASP A 215 20.91 -5.08 9.16
CA ASP A 215 20.14 -6.28 9.52
C ASP A 215 20.46 -7.44 8.57
N ILE A 216 20.56 -7.20 7.25
CA ILE A 216 20.95 -8.24 6.28
C ILE A 216 22.38 -8.69 6.54
N MET A 217 23.32 -7.76 6.69
CA MET A 217 24.74 -8.04 6.91
C MET A 217 24.97 -8.87 8.18
N ASN A 218 24.18 -8.64 9.25
CA ASN A 218 24.22 -9.42 10.49
C ASN A 218 23.87 -10.93 10.30
N TYR A 219 23.19 -11.32 9.22
CA TYR A 219 22.86 -12.72 8.91
C TYR A 219 23.72 -13.32 7.79
N MET A 220 24.71 -12.59 7.27
CA MET A 220 25.60 -13.07 6.21
C MET A 220 26.79 -13.85 6.78
N ASP A 221 27.36 -14.75 5.97
CA ASP A 221 28.61 -15.41 6.31
C ASP A 221 29.76 -14.38 6.38
N ASN A 222 30.59 -14.45 7.42
CA ASN A 222 31.64 -13.47 7.75
C ASN A 222 32.59 -13.12 6.58
N ALA A 223 32.90 -14.09 5.73
CA ALA A 223 33.77 -13.90 4.56
C ALA A 223 33.11 -13.02 3.48
N LEU A 224 31.79 -13.15 3.31
CA LEU A 224 31.01 -12.34 2.37
C LEU A 224 30.70 -10.95 2.96
N GLU A 225 30.40 -10.88 4.26
CA GLU A 225 30.21 -9.63 4.99
C GLU A 225 31.43 -8.72 4.89
N SER A 226 32.62 -9.25 5.24
CA SER A 226 33.88 -8.47 5.24
C SER A 226 34.23 -7.95 3.85
N ALA A 227 34.08 -8.79 2.81
CA ALA A 227 34.33 -8.40 1.43
C ALA A 227 33.35 -7.32 0.94
N LEU A 228 32.09 -7.38 1.37
CA LEU A 228 31.09 -6.36 1.04
C LEU A 228 31.34 -5.05 1.80
N MET A 229 31.68 -5.10 3.10
CA MET A 229 32.02 -3.90 3.88
C MET A 229 33.25 -3.18 3.32
N GLU A 230 34.27 -3.93 2.87
CA GLU A 230 35.44 -3.34 2.23
C GLU A 230 35.08 -2.66 0.90
N GLN A 231 34.25 -3.29 0.07
CA GLN A 231 33.78 -2.70 -1.19
C GLN A 231 32.85 -1.49 -0.98
N ILE A 232 32.02 -1.52 0.06
CA ILE A 232 31.17 -0.38 0.43
C ILE A 232 32.07 0.76 0.90
N GLY A 233 33.04 0.51 1.77
CA GLY A 233 33.97 1.54 2.27
C GLY A 233 34.86 2.15 1.18
N GLN A 234 35.24 1.40 0.15
CA GLN A 234 35.98 1.92 -1.00
C GLN A 234 35.14 2.88 -1.87
N ASN A 235 33.82 2.70 -1.91
CA ASN A 235 32.92 3.54 -2.69
C ASN A 235 32.36 4.71 -1.87
N ASP A 236 32.03 4.47 -0.60
CA ASP A 236 31.40 5.41 0.32
C ASP A 236 31.76 5.05 1.78
N GLU A 237 32.79 5.73 2.29
CA GLU A 237 33.29 5.56 3.66
C GLU A 237 32.25 5.95 4.73
N GLU A 238 31.42 6.96 4.45
CA GLU A 238 30.38 7.43 5.36
C GLU A 238 29.26 6.39 5.48
N MET A 239 28.85 5.80 4.36
CA MET A 239 27.86 4.72 4.33
C MET A 239 28.36 3.46 5.04
N ALA A 240 29.62 3.07 4.82
CA ALA A 240 30.22 1.93 5.52
C ALA A 240 30.21 2.13 7.04
N SER A 241 30.65 3.29 7.52
CA SER A 241 30.63 3.62 8.94
C SER A 241 29.21 3.57 9.51
N GLN A 242 28.21 4.12 8.79
CA GLN A 242 26.82 4.12 9.25
C GLN A 242 26.19 2.72 9.27
N ILE A 243 26.54 1.84 8.34
CA ILE A 243 26.08 0.43 8.35
C ILE A 243 26.73 -0.32 9.51
N GLN A 244 28.05 -0.17 9.70
CA GLN A 244 28.79 -0.78 10.80
C GLN A 244 28.24 -0.35 12.17
N ASP A 245 27.82 0.91 12.30
CA ASP A 245 27.18 1.43 13.51
C ASP A 245 25.85 0.76 13.82
N LEU A 246 25.11 0.36 12.79
CA LEU A 246 23.80 -0.28 12.93
C LEU A 246 23.91 -1.80 13.08
N MET A 247 25.04 -2.40 12.68
CA MET A 247 25.33 -3.83 12.87
C MET A 247 25.67 -4.16 14.33
N PHE A 248 26.23 -3.19 15.08
CA PHE A 248 26.57 -3.38 16.49
C PHE A 248 25.34 -3.16 17.38
N VAL A 249 24.54 -4.22 17.55
CA VAL A 249 23.31 -4.22 18.36
C VAL A 249 23.66 -4.34 19.85
N PHE A 250 22.86 -3.71 20.71
CA PHE A 250 23.01 -3.78 22.18
C PHE A 250 23.08 -5.23 22.70
N ASP A 251 22.36 -6.15 22.07
CA ASP A 251 22.35 -7.56 22.44
C ASP A 251 23.69 -8.27 22.21
N ASN A 252 24.53 -7.76 21.29
CA ASN A 252 25.89 -8.30 21.06
C ASN A 252 26.82 -8.12 22.27
N LEU A 253 26.45 -7.28 23.24
CA LEU A 253 27.15 -7.23 24.52
C LEU A 253 27.11 -8.59 25.25
N ALA A 254 26.17 -9.48 24.91
CA ALA A 254 26.12 -10.82 25.48
C ALA A 254 27.36 -11.65 25.12
N ASP A 255 28.05 -11.34 24.02
CA ASP A 255 29.24 -12.06 23.56
C ASP A 255 30.56 -11.46 24.05
N VAL A 256 30.52 -10.25 24.64
CA VAL A 256 31.69 -9.61 25.25
C VAL A 256 32.14 -10.40 26.49
N ASP A 257 33.44 -10.53 26.69
CA ASP A 257 33.98 -11.24 27.85
C ASP A 257 33.66 -10.52 29.18
N ASP A 258 33.72 -11.25 30.29
CA ASP A 258 33.36 -10.72 31.61
C ASP A 258 34.20 -9.49 32.01
N ARG A 259 35.48 -9.46 31.60
CA ARG A 259 36.34 -8.29 31.84
C ARG A 259 35.89 -7.09 31.04
N GLY A 260 35.50 -7.28 29.77
CA GLY A 260 34.93 -6.23 28.94
C GLY A 260 33.64 -5.67 29.51
N ILE A 261 32.72 -6.53 29.98
CA ILE A 261 31.49 -6.10 30.65
C ILE A 261 31.81 -5.29 31.91
N GLN A 262 32.76 -5.73 32.74
CA GLN A 262 33.16 -5.00 33.94
C GLN A 262 33.79 -3.63 33.64
N ALA A 263 34.50 -3.50 32.52
CA ALA A 263 35.05 -2.22 32.07
C ALA A 263 33.93 -1.26 31.65
N ILE A 264 32.98 -1.74 30.83
CA ILE A 264 31.80 -0.97 30.42
C ILE A 264 31.01 -0.49 31.65
N LEU A 265 30.75 -1.38 32.61
CA LEU A 265 29.97 -1.06 33.82
C LEU A 265 30.61 0.02 34.72
N LYS A 266 31.91 0.27 34.62
CA LYS A 266 32.57 1.34 35.38
C LYS A 266 32.29 2.73 34.81
N ASP A 267 32.13 2.83 33.49
CA ASP A 267 32.05 4.09 32.77
C ASP A 267 30.60 4.45 32.37
N VAL A 268 29.67 3.52 32.53
CA VAL A 268 28.24 3.73 32.25
C VAL A 268 27.52 4.34 33.46
N PRO A 269 26.75 5.43 33.28
CA PRO A 269 25.89 5.98 34.33
C PRO A 269 24.80 4.99 34.77
N GLN A 270 24.52 4.90 36.07
CA GLN A 270 23.52 3.98 36.63
C GLN A 270 22.11 4.18 36.06
N GLU A 271 21.71 5.43 35.78
CA GLU A 271 20.41 5.75 35.19
C GLU A 271 20.27 5.24 33.74
N ALA A 272 21.35 5.33 32.95
CA ALA A 272 21.38 4.80 31.59
C ALA A 272 21.34 3.26 31.60
N LEU A 273 22.10 2.63 32.50
CA LEU A 273 22.09 1.17 32.69
C LEU A 273 20.68 0.66 33.04
N LEU A 274 19.99 1.34 33.97
CA LEU A 274 18.64 0.97 34.38
C LEU A 274 17.65 1.03 33.22
N LYS A 275 17.65 2.13 32.44
CA LYS A 275 16.77 2.30 31.28
C LYS A 275 17.06 1.28 30.18
N ALA A 276 18.33 1.02 29.88
CA ALA A 276 18.73 0.08 28.84
C ALA A 276 18.35 -1.37 29.17
N LEU A 277 18.54 -1.80 30.42
CA LEU A 277 18.22 -3.16 30.87
C LEU A 277 16.72 -3.49 30.86
N LYS A 278 15.85 -2.47 30.89
CA LYS A 278 14.39 -2.67 30.78
C LYS A 278 13.98 -3.26 29.43
N GLY A 279 14.72 -2.94 28.36
CA GLY A 279 14.51 -3.47 27.01
C GLY A 279 15.50 -4.55 26.58
N ALA A 280 16.38 -5.01 27.47
CA ALA A 280 17.38 -6.04 27.17
C ALA A 280 16.80 -7.45 27.26
N GLU A 281 17.33 -8.38 26.46
CA GLU A 281 17.03 -9.80 26.59
C GLU A 281 17.51 -10.38 27.95
N GLU A 282 16.85 -11.44 28.40
CA GLU A 282 17.13 -12.09 29.69
C GLU A 282 18.59 -12.54 29.81
N GLY A 283 19.16 -13.10 28.74
CA GLY A 283 20.56 -13.55 28.71
C GLY A 283 21.58 -12.42 28.91
N LEU A 284 21.37 -11.27 28.25
CA LEU A 284 22.23 -10.10 28.43
C LEU A 284 22.06 -9.48 29.82
N ARG A 285 20.82 -9.42 30.32
CA ARG A 285 20.53 -8.91 31.67
C ARG A 285 21.25 -9.74 32.73
N ASP A 286 21.17 -11.07 32.64
CA ASP A 286 21.82 -11.97 33.59
C ASP A 286 23.34 -11.84 33.52
N LYS A 287 23.90 -11.70 32.32
CA LYS A 287 25.35 -11.49 32.14
C LYS A 287 25.83 -10.18 32.75
N ILE A 288 25.07 -9.09 32.58
CA ILE A 288 25.37 -7.80 33.19
C ILE A 288 25.29 -7.92 34.72
N LEU A 289 24.22 -8.48 35.27
CA LEU A 289 24.04 -8.65 36.71
C LEU A 289 25.11 -9.56 37.32
N GLY A 290 25.50 -10.63 36.62
CA GLY A 290 26.55 -11.57 37.03
C GLY A 290 27.94 -10.94 37.13
N ASN A 291 28.17 -9.85 36.39
CA ASN A 291 29.42 -9.07 36.42
C ASN A 291 29.41 -7.91 37.42
N MET A 292 28.35 -7.75 38.20
CA MET A 292 28.24 -6.77 39.27
C MET A 292 28.53 -7.39 40.65
N SER A 293 28.80 -6.54 41.64
CA SER A 293 28.77 -7.00 43.03
C SER A 293 27.34 -7.39 43.44
N LYS A 294 27.18 -8.41 44.30
CA LYS A 294 25.85 -8.89 44.75
C LYS A 294 24.91 -7.76 45.18
N ARG A 295 25.42 -6.84 46.00
CA ARG A 295 24.65 -5.69 46.48
C ARG A 295 24.20 -4.76 45.34
N ALA A 296 25.04 -4.53 44.34
CA ALA A 296 24.72 -3.66 43.22
C ALA A 296 23.74 -4.33 42.25
N ALA A 297 23.86 -5.64 42.04
CA ALA A 297 22.91 -6.42 41.26
C ALA A 297 21.51 -6.44 41.92
N GLU A 298 21.45 -6.68 43.24
CA GLU A 298 20.20 -6.64 44.03
C GLU A 298 19.53 -5.26 43.93
N MET A 299 20.28 -4.17 44.14
CA MET A 299 19.74 -2.81 44.01
C MET A 299 19.22 -2.52 42.60
N LEU A 300 19.94 -2.96 41.56
CA LEU A 300 19.52 -2.73 40.18
C LEU A 300 18.28 -3.55 39.81
N GLN A 301 18.13 -4.76 40.35
CA GLN A 301 16.92 -5.57 40.20
C GLN A 301 15.73 -4.91 40.88
N ASP A 302 15.87 -4.46 42.13
CA ASP A 302 14.81 -3.74 42.86
C ASP A 302 14.39 -2.47 42.10
N ASP A 303 15.35 -1.71 41.57
CA ASP A 303 15.09 -0.51 40.77
C ASP A 303 14.37 -0.85 39.45
N LEU A 304 14.73 -1.96 38.78
CA LEU A 304 14.08 -2.41 37.54
C LEU A 304 12.62 -2.84 37.76
N GLU A 305 12.33 -3.47 38.91
CA GLU A 305 10.98 -3.86 39.32
C GLU A 305 10.13 -2.64 39.71
N ALA A 306 10.72 -1.68 40.43
CA ALA A 306 10.07 -0.41 40.77
C ALA A 306 9.86 0.50 39.55
N MET A 307 10.62 0.28 38.47
CA MET A 307 10.54 1.07 37.25
C MET A 307 9.23 0.80 36.49
N GLY A 308 8.41 1.84 36.41
CA GLY A 308 7.18 1.86 35.62
C GLY A 308 7.40 1.81 34.10
N PRO A 309 6.33 1.88 33.30
CA PRO A 309 6.45 1.88 31.85
C PRO A 309 7.21 3.11 31.35
N ILE A 310 8.20 2.88 30.49
CA ILE A 310 9.03 3.91 29.85
C ILE A 310 8.85 3.87 28.33
N ARG A 311 9.19 4.98 27.64
CA ARG A 311 9.08 5.03 26.18
C ARG A 311 10.21 4.24 25.55
N VAL A 312 9.91 3.55 24.44
CA VAL A 312 10.91 2.81 23.64
C VAL A 312 12.07 3.72 23.23
N ALA A 313 11.78 4.97 22.85
CA ALA A 313 12.81 5.94 22.50
C ALA A 313 13.81 6.25 23.65
N ASP A 314 13.36 6.22 24.91
CA ASP A 314 14.23 6.45 26.07
C ASP A 314 15.12 5.22 26.34
N VAL A 315 14.63 4.02 26.03
CA VAL A 315 15.40 2.77 26.08
C VAL A 315 16.48 2.78 25.00
N GLU A 316 16.11 3.07 23.75
CA GLU A 316 17.05 3.13 22.63
C GLU A 316 18.14 4.19 22.84
N ALA A 317 17.78 5.35 23.40
CA ALA A 317 18.75 6.39 23.74
C ALA A 317 19.76 5.92 24.79
N ALA A 318 19.30 5.22 25.83
CA ALA A 318 20.15 4.66 26.86
C ALA A 318 21.05 3.53 26.34
N GLN A 319 20.51 2.63 25.50
CA GLN A 319 21.29 1.59 24.84
C GLN A 319 22.39 2.19 23.96
N LYS A 320 22.08 3.24 23.19
CA LYS A 320 23.06 3.95 22.36
C LYS A 320 24.18 4.60 23.18
N GLU A 321 23.86 5.15 24.35
CA GLU A 321 24.85 5.70 25.27
C GLU A 321 25.84 4.62 25.74
N ILE A 322 25.34 3.44 26.14
CA ILE A 322 26.17 2.31 26.56
C ILE A 322 27.04 1.78 25.41
N LEU A 323 26.46 1.66 24.21
CA LEU A 323 27.20 1.26 23.00
C LEU A 323 28.32 2.25 22.66
N SER A 324 28.11 3.55 22.88
CA SER A 324 29.15 4.57 22.69
C SER A 324 30.30 4.42 23.68
N VAL A 325 30.02 4.06 24.94
CA VAL A 325 31.05 3.76 25.94
C VAL A 325 31.82 2.50 25.56
N ALA A 326 31.11 1.43 25.19
CA ALA A 326 31.72 0.18 24.76
C ALA A 326 32.66 0.40 23.56
N ARG A 327 32.23 1.18 22.56
CA ARG A 327 33.09 1.50 21.41
C ARG A 327 34.35 2.27 21.81
N LYS A 328 34.24 3.30 22.66
CA LYS A 328 35.42 4.05 23.12
C LYS A 328 36.44 3.15 23.81
N LEU A 329 35.97 2.19 24.60
CA LEU A 329 36.83 1.21 25.26
C LEU A 329 37.43 0.22 24.26
N ALA A 330 36.71 -0.13 23.19
CA ALA A 330 37.21 -1.00 22.12
C ALA A 330 38.28 -0.30 21.27
N ASP A 331 38.05 0.97 20.90
CA ASP A 331 39.01 1.81 20.16
C ASP A 331 40.29 2.05 20.98
N ALA A 332 40.18 2.06 22.31
CA ALA A 332 41.32 2.12 23.24
C ALA A 332 42.03 0.77 23.43
N GLY A 333 41.48 -0.32 22.89
CA GLY A 333 41.99 -1.69 23.05
C GLY A 333 41.76 -2.27 24.45
N GLU A 334 40.90 -1.67 25.27
CA GLU A 334 40.59 -2.13 26.63
C GLU A 334 39.57 -3.27 26.65
N ILE A 335 38.69 -3.34 25.65
CA ILE A 335 37.73 -4.42 25.47
C ILE A 335 37.79 -4.99 24.06
N MET A 336 37.59 -6.31 23.96
CA MET A 336 37.34 -6.97 22.69
C MET A 336 35.83 -7.04 22.50
N LEU A 337 35.30 -6.24 21.58
CA LEU A 337 33.95 -6.43 21.12
C LEU A 337 33.96 -7.61 20.17
N ALA A 338 33.13 -8.62 20.44
CA ALA A 338 32.77 -9.56 19.41
C ALA A 338 32.04 -8.76 18.32
N SER A 339 32.78 -8.31 17.30
CA SER A 339 32.17 -8.21 15.98
C SER A 339 31.64 -9.61 15.66
N GLY A 340 30.62 -9.73 14.81
CA GLY A 340 30.23 -11.03 14.25
C GLY A 340 31.38 -11.82 13.59
N GLY A 341 32.60 -11.31 13.56
CA GLY A 341 33.82 -12.02 13.22
C GLY A 341 34.41 -12.79 14.40
N ALA A 342 34.09 -14.09 14.47
CA ALA A 342 35.01 -15.03 15.08
C ALA A 342 36.35 -15.04 14.30
N ASP A 343 37.41 -14.74 15.05
CA ASP A 343 38.83 -14.99 14.79
C ASP A 343 39.54 -14.27 13.63
N GLU A 344 40.38 -13.30 14.01
CA GLU A 344 41.82 -13.40 13.73
C GLU A 344 42.60 -12.87 14.93
N PHE A 345 43.29 -13.74 15.68
CA PHE A 345 44.72 -13.58 16.01
C PHE A 345 45.30 -14.92 16.48
N LEU A 346 46.46 -15.27 15.90
CA LEU A 346 47.39 -16.34 16.30
C LEU A 346 48.15 -15.99 17.58
#